data_AF-A0A6P1JEZ9-F1
#
_entry.id   AF-A0A6P1JEZ9-F1
#
_cell.length_a   1.000
_cell.length_b   1.000
_cell.length_c   1.000
_cell.angle_alpha   90.00
_cell.angle_beta   90.00
_cell.angle_gamma   90.00
#
_symmetry.space_group_name_H-M   'P 1'
#
loop_
_entity.id
_entity.type
_entity.pdbx_description
1 polymer ?
#
loop_
_entity_poly.entity_id
_entity_poly.type
_entity_poly.pdbx_seq_one_letter_code
_entity_poly.pdbx_strand_id
1 'polypeptide(L)'
;MALTYEGKVGDDLIAILTEIKTEFNRIADGTGWRDISTLLGNGWTLDANGFIRLVRRGRRATIVFAGLNGSAATGSTIIPTASLAGFRPAVDARVTLWSSATPYLGFVSASSGGGGLTSAARVAHGSQQQEISWEVNPAQTWPTVLPGSAVA
;
A
#
# COMPACT_ATOMS: atom_id res chain seq x y z
N MET A 1 39.99 36.49 7.96
CA MET A 1 39.40 35.29 8.58
C MET A 1 38.60 34.57 7.51
N ALA A 2 39.19 33.58 6.85
CA ALA A 2 38.51 32.80 5.83
C ALA A 2 37.70 31.70 6.51
N LEU A 3 36.38 31.72 6.34
CA LEU A 3 35.50 30.63 6.77
C LEU A 3 35.59 29.53 5.73
N THR A 4 36.41 28.50 5.99
CA THR A 4 36.44 27.28 5.20
C THR A 4 35.18 26.48 5.52
N TYR A 5 34.23 26.43 4.59
CA TYR A 5 32.93 25.77 4.74
C TYR A 5 32.82 24.63 3.71
N GLU A 6 33.77 23.68 3.70
CA GLU A 6 33.87 22.68 2.62
C GLU A 6 33.58 21.22 3.03
N GLY A 7 33.31 20.93 4.31
CA GLY A 7 33.12 19.53 4.75
C GLY A 7 31.69 18.99 4.67
N LYS A 8 30.71 19.71 5.22
CA LYS A 8 29.37 19.14 5.48
C LYS A 8 28.46 19.01 4.25
N VAL A 9 28.55 19.95 3.31
CA VAL A 9 27.64 19.98 2.16
C VAL A 9 27.88 18.81 1.21
N GLY A 10 29.14 18.36 1.06
CA GLY A 10 29.50 17.22 0.23
C GLY A 10 28.94 15.90 0.77
N ASP A 11 29.13 15.65 2.06
CA ASP A 11 28.65 14.42 2.71
C ASP A 11 27.11 14.35 2.74
N ASP A 12 26.44 15.48 3.03
CA ASP A 12 24.98 15.56 3.02
C ASP A 12 24.41 15.31 1.61
N LEU A 13 25.04 15.87 0.56
CA LEU A 13 24.64 15.63 -0.83
C LEU A 13 24.84 14.16 -1.25
N ILE A 14 25.94 13.54 -0.83
CA ILE A 14 26.22 12.12 -1.11
C ILE A 14 25.18 11.22 -0.43
N ALA A 15 24.82 11.51 0.82
CA ALA A 15 23.77 10.79 1.54
C ALA A 15 22.42 10.90 0.83
N ILE A 16 22.02 12.11 0.44
CA ILE A 16 20.78 12.36 -0.32
C ILE A 16 20.79 11.62 -1.66
N LEU A 17 21.87 11.70 -2.42
CA LEU A 17 22.00 11.02 -3.71
C LEU A 17 21.96 9.50 -3.58
N THR A 18 22.52 8.97 -2.50
CA THR A 18 22.50 7.53 -2.20
C THR A 18 21.08 7.08 -1.89
N GLU A 19 20.36 7.82 -1.04
CA GLU A 19 18.96 7.55 -0.72
C GLU A 19 18.07 7.60 -1.97
N ILE A 20 18.24 8.62 -2.81
CA ILE A 20 17.51 8.75 -4.08
C ILE A 20 17.79 7.55 -5.00
N LYS A 21 19.04 7.12 -5.14
CA LYS A 21 19.40 5.95 -5.97
C LYS A 21 18.84 4.65 -5.40
N THR A 22 18.88 4.47 -4.08
CA THR A 22 18.30 3.29 -3.43
C THR A 22 16.78 3.22 -3.62
N GLU A 23 16.08 4.35 -3.46
CA GLU A 23 14.65 4.42 -3.74
C GLU A 23 14.34 4.21 -5.23
N PHE A 24 15.13 4.80 -6.14
CA PHE A 24 14.97 4.59 -7.58
C PHE A 24 15.15 3.12 -7.98
N ASN A 25 16.15 2.42 -7.43
CA ASN A 25 16.38 1.01 -7.72
C ASN A 25 15.28 0.11 -7.13
N ARG A 26 14.79 0.40 -5.91
CA ARG A 26 13.59 -0.27 -5.37
C ARG A 26 12.34 -0.03 -6.23
N ILE A 27 12.27 1.13 -6.89
CA ILE A 27 11.20 1.46 -7.81
C ILE A 27 11.27 0.60 -9.07
N ALA A 28 12.45 0.53 -9.70
CA ALA A 28 12.71 -0.12 -10.98
C ALA A 28 12.68 -1.66 -10.91
N ASP A 29 13.21 -2.25 -9.84
CA ASP A 29 13.41 -3.71 -9.76
C ASP A 29 12.17 -4.48 -9.28
N GLY A 30 11.06 -3.78 -8.99
CA GLY A 30 9.89 -4.38 -8.34
C GLY A 30 10.18 -4.91 -6.93
N THR A 31 11.34 -4.60 -6.35
CA THR A 31 11.71 -5.04 -5.01
C THR A 31 10.99 -4.21 -3.95
N GLY A 32 10.66 -4.84 -2.82
CA GLY A 32 10.01 -4.17 -1.70
C GLY A 32 8.48 -4.26 -1.65
N TRP A 33 7.85 -4.97 -2.60
CA TRP A 33 6.47 -5.43 -2.42
C TRP A 33 6.38 -6.36 -1.21
N ARG A 34 5.31 -6.19 -0.45
CA ARG A 34 4.93 -7.03 0.68
C ARG A 34 3.66 -7.77 0.35
N ASP A 35 3.63 -9.08 0.51
CA ASP A 35 2.40 -9.86 0.50
C ASP A 35 1.69 -9.67 1.83
N ILE A 36 0.50 -9.08 1.79
CA ILE A 36 -0.31 -8.75 2.96
C ILE A 36 -1.60 -9.59 3.02
N SER A 37 -1.66 -10.71 2.29
CA SER A 37 -2.79 -11.65 2.28
C SER A 37 -3.13 -12.20 3.67
N THR A 38 -2.13 -12.40 4.53
CA THR A 38 -2.33 -12.86 5.92
C THR A 38 -3.00 -11.83 6.82
N LEU A 39 -3.12 -10.56 6.37
CA LEU A 39 -3.75 -9.47 7.13
C LEU A 39 -5.23 -9.29 6.79
N LEU A 40 -5.78 -10.12 5.89
CA LEU A 40 -7.21 -10.12 5.59
C LEU A 40 -8.01 -10.49 6.84
N GLY A 41 -8.98 -9.65 7.18
CA GLY A 41 -9.85 -9.82 8.33
C GLY A 41 -11.31 -10.03 7.94
N ASN A 42 -12.18 -10.20 8.94
CA ASN A 42 -13.63 -10.20 8.78
C ASN A 42 -14.18 -11.15 7.70
N GLY A 43 -13.55 -12.31 7.47
CA GLY A 43 -14.01 -13.28 6.48
C GLY A 43 -13.71 -12.93 5.02
N TRP A 44 -12.91 -11.89 4.77
CA TRP A 44 -12.36 -11.62 3.44
C TRP A 44 -11.30 -12.66 3.08
N THR A 45 -11.35 -13.14 1.84
CA THR A 45 -10.40 -14.15 1.32
C THR A 45 -9.88 -13.76 -0.06
N LEU A 46 -8.93 -14.54 -0.56
CA LEU A 46 -8.47 -14.50 -1.94
C LEU A 46 -8.93 -15.77 -2.66
N ASP A 47 -9.32 -15.65 -3.92
CA ASP A 47 -9.52 -16.78 -4.80
C ASP A 47 -8.17 -17.49 -5.06
N ALA A 48 -8.21 -18.68 -5.69
CA ALA A 48 -7.04 -19.56 -5.82
C ALA A 48 -5.78 -18.91 -6.41
N ASN A 49 -5.94 -17.92 -7.29
CA ASN A 49 -4.84 -17.17 -7.91
C ASN A 49 -4.82 -15.69 -7.48
N GLY A 50 -5.56 -15.35 -6.43
CA GLY A 50 -5.66 -14.01 -5.90
C GLY A 50 -4.41 -13.59 -5.14
N PHE A 51 -4.20 -12.29 -5.03
CA PHE A 51 -3.14 -11.70 -4.24
C PHE A 51 -3.56 -10.34 -3.71
N ILE A 52 -2.88 -9.89 -2.66
CA ILE A 52 -2.92 -8.50 -2.21
C ILE A 52 -1.54 -8.10 -1.72
N ARG A 53 -0.97 -7.08 -2.37
CA ARG A 53 0.42 -6.67 -2.15
C ARG A 53 0.48 -5.18 -1.89
N LEU A 54 1.42 -4.77 -1.06
CA LEU A 54 1.64 -3.39 -0.64
C LEU A 54 3.09 -2.99 -0.85
N VAL A 55 3.30 -1.78 -1.34
CA VAL A 55 4.62 -1.15 -1.37
C VAL A 55 4.49 0.30 -0.92
N ARG A 56 5.54 0.82 -0.27
CA ARG A 56 5.73 2.25 -0.03
C ARG A 56 7.09 2.66 -0.59
N ARG A 57 7.10 3.78 -1.32
CA ARG A 57 8.25 4.39 -1.99
C ARG A 57 8.24 5.87 -1.61
N GLY A 58 9.15 6.27 -0.73
CA GLY A 58 9.08 7.55 -0.02
C GLY A 58 7.70 7.82 0.62
N ARG A 59 6.99 8.82 0.11
CA ARG A 59 5.64 9.22 0.59
C ARG A 59 4.49 8.60 -0.19
N ARG A 60 4.73 7.79 -1.21
CA ARG A 60 3.67 7.12 -1.97
C ARG A 60 3.54 5.68 -1.51
N ALA A 61 2.33 5.28 -1.15
CA ALA A 61 1.98 3.88 -0.92
C ALA A 61 1.03 3.40 -2.02
N THR A 62 1.18 2.13 -2.39
CA THR A 62 0.40 1.48 -3.43
C THR A 62 0.02 0.10 -2.96
N ILE A 63 -1.27 -0.23 -3.08
CA ILE A 63 -1.76 -1.61 -2.99
C ILE A 63 -2.19 -2.08 -4.37
N VAL A 64 -1.76 -3.29 -4.73
CA VAL A 64 -2.29 -4.03 -5.88
C VAL A 64 -2.96 -5.30 -5.39
N PHE A 65 -4.08 -5.66 -5.99
CA PHE A 65 -4.82 -6.86 -5.59
C PHE A 65 -5.59 -7.46 -6.76
N ALA A 66 -5.84 -8.77 -6.68
CA ALA A 66 -6.68 -9.51 -7.61
C ALA A 66 -7.38 -10.66 -6.88
N GLY A 67 -8.56 -11.08 -7.33
CA GLY A 67 -9.28 -12.22 -6.75
C GLY A 67 -9.72 -12.01 -5.31
N LEU A 68 -9.98 -10.76 -4.88
CA LEU A 68 -10.43 -10.47 -3.52
C LEU A 68 -11.92 -10.83 -3.38
N ASN A 69 -12.26 -11.66 -2.39
CA ASN A 69 -13.58 -12.25 -2.24
C ASN A 69 -14.21 -11.90 -0.89
N GLY A 70 -15.38 -11.26 -0.95
CA GLY A 70 -16.17 -10.85 0.21
C GLY A 70 -17.42 -11.68 0.47
N SER A 71 -17.62 -12.82 -0.20
CA SER A 71 -18.87 -13.60 -0.11
C SER A 71 -19.18 -14.10 1.31
N ALA A 72 -18.14 -14.37 2.10
CA ALA A 72 -18.23 -14.75 3.52
C ALA A 72 -17.90 -13.59 4.48
N ALA A 73 -17.72 -12.37 3.96
CA ALA A 73 -17.29 -11.25 4.79
C ALA A 73 -18.38 -10.88 5.79
N THR A 74 -17.99 -10.59 7.04
CA THR A 74 -18.87 -10.11 8.12
C THR A 74 -18.83 -8.59 8.30
N GLY A 75 -17.79 -7.92 7.79
CA GLY A 75 -17.60 -6.46 7.81
C GLY A 75 -17.13 -5.88 6.47
N SER A 76 -17.17 -4.55 6.35
CA SER A 76 -16.61 -3.83 5.20
C SER A 76 -15.09 -3.70 5.25
N THR A 77 -14.48 -3.84 6.44
CA THR A 77 -13.02 -3.81 6.59
C THR A 77 -12.38 -5.07 6.05
N ILE A 78 -11.56 -4.91 5.02
CA ILE A 78 -10.74 -5.95 4.40
C ILE A 78 -9.47 -6.16 5.23
N ILE A 79 -8.75 -5.07 5.55
CA ILE A 79 -7.53 -5.09 6.37
C ILE A 79 -7.66 -4.07 7.49
N PRO A 80 -7.53 -4.47 8.77
CA PRO A 80 -7.57 -3.55 9.90
C PRO A 80 -6.50 -2.47 9.83
N THR A 81 -6.84 -1.28 10.32
CA THR A 81 -5.98 -0.09 10.25
C THR A 81 -4.69 -0.21 11.05
N ALA A 82 -4.72 -1.00 12.12
CA ALA A 82 -3.53 -1.31 12.92
C ALA A 82 -2.48 -2.05 12.07
N SER A 83 -2.94 -2.94 11.18
CA SER A 83 -2.09 -3.74 10.29
C SER A 83 -1.44 -2.93 9.16
N LEU A 84 -1.86 -1.68 8.95
CA LEU A 84 -1.32 -0.75 7.95
C LEU A 84 -0.62 0.46 8.59
N ALA A 85 -0.08 0.30 9.79
CA ALA A 85 0.71 1.35 10.46
C ALA A 85 1.85 1.83 9.55
N GLY A 86 2.00 3.15 9.39
CA GLY A 86 2.98 3.76 8.48
C GLY A 86 2.67 3.65 6.98
N PHE A 87 1.47 3.18 6.60
CA PHE A 87 1.00 3.17 5.22
C PHE A 87 -0.34 3.89 5.06
N ARG A 88 -0.84 4.58 6.08
CA ARG A 88 -2.16 5.19 6.04
C ARG A 88 -2.14 6.44 5.16
N PRO A 89 -3.19 6.67 4.36
CA PRO A 89 -3.24 7.83 3.51
C PRO A 89 -3.47 9.12 4.33
N ALA A 90 -3.01 10.26 3.80
CA ALA A 90 -3.33 11.58 4.36
C ALA A 90 -4.82 11.92 4.22
N VAL A 91 -5.42 11.50 3.10
CA VAL A 91 -6.84 11.65 2.75
C VAL A 91 -7.33 10.33 2.16
N ASP A 92 -8.60 9.99 2.34
CA ASP A 92 -9.15 8.76 1.77
C ASP A 92 -8.78 8.59 0.29
N ALA A 93 -8.21 7.45 -0.06
CA ALA A 93 -7.94 7.05 -1.43
C ALA A 93 -8.90 5.93 -1.80
N ARG A 94 -9.35 5.88 -3.06
CA ARG A 94 -10.34 4.90 -3.52
C ARG A 94 -10.04 4.44 -4.94
N VAL A 95 -10.38 3.19 -5.23
CA VAL A 95 -10.43 2.64 -6.59
C VAL A 95 -11.81 2.04 -6.83
N THR A 96 -12.40 2.38 -7.97
CA THR A 96 -13.67 1.79 -8.41
C THR A 96 -13.42 0.38 -8.91
N LEU A 97 -14.28 -0.55 -8.49
CA LEU A 97 -14.16 -1.96 -8.85
C LEU A 97 -14.96 -2.25 -10.10
N TRP A 98 -14.31 -2.92 -11.04
CA TRP A 98 -14.90 -3.34 -12.31
C TRP A 98 -15.00 -4.85 -12.36
N SER A 99 -16.11 -5.35 -12.89
CA SER A 99 -16.29 -6.75 -13.29
C SER A 99 -16.84 -6.79 -14.71
N SER A 100 -16.37 -7.75 -15.50
CA SER A 100 -16.89 -8.00 -16.83
C SER A 100 -18.33 -8.52 -16.83
N ALA A 101 -18.81 -9.06 -15.70
CA ALA A 101 -20.16 -9.61 -15.56
C ALA A 101 -21.19 -8.61 -15.02
N THR A 102 -20.76 -7.54 -14.32
CA THR A 102 -21.64 -6.52 -13.74
C THR A 102 -20.96 -5.16 -13.76
N PRO A 103 -21.56 -4.12 -14.38
CA PRO A 103 -20.88 -2.85 -14.66
C PRO A 103 -20.64 -1.96 -13.45
N TYR A 104 -21.08 -2.33 -12.24
CA TYR A 104 -20.72 -1.59 -11.03
C TYR A 104 -20.77 -2.50 -9.80
N LEU A 105 -19.62 -2.68 -9.15
CA LEU A 105 -19.53 -3.52 -7.95
C LEU A 105 -19.15 -2.76 -6.68
N GLY A 106 -18.79 -1.47 -6.74
CA GLY A 106 -18.44 -0.66 -5.57
C GLY A 106 -17.03 -0.09 -5.64
N PHE A 107 -16.46 0.26 -4.49
CA PHE A 107 -15.08 0.76 -4.39
C PHE A 107 -14.35 0.13 -3.21
N VAL A 108 -13.04 -0.06 -3.38
CA VAL A 108 -12.10 -0.30 -2.28
C VAL A 108 -11.49 1.04 -1.90
N SER A 109 -11.41 1.30 -0.60
CA SER A 109 -10.82 2.53 -0.06
C SER A 109 -9.72 2.23 0.95
N ALA A 110 -8.63 2.97 0.84
CA ALA A 110 -7.70 3.14 1.94
C ALA A 110 -8.15 4.38 2.73
N SER A 111 -8.49 4.20 4.01
CA SER A 111 -9.08 5.27 4.82
C SER A 111 -8.04 6.01 5.66
N SER A 112 -8.11 7.34 5.67
CA SER A 112 -7.30 8.18 6.57
C SER A 112 -7.83 8.14 8.01
N GLY A 113 -9.13 7.89 8.19
CA GLY A 113 -9.88 7.99 9.45
C GLY A 113 -9.93 6.72 10.31
N GLY A 114 -9.13 5.69 10.01
CA GLY A 114 -9.05 4.52 10.88
C GLY A 114 -9.87 3.31 10.45
N GLY A 115 -10.37 3.26 9.21
CA GLY A 115 -11.02 2.07 8.63
C GLY A 115 -10.07 1.04 8.00
N GLY A 116 -8.83 1.43 7.71
CA GLY A 116 -7.82 0.56 7.10
C GLY A 116 -8.07 0.43 5.60
N LEU A 117 -8.06 -0.78 5.08
CA LEU A 117 -8.57 -1.06 3.74
C LEU A 117 -10.01 -1.54 3.87
N THR A 118 -10.96 -0.86 3.22
CA THR A 118 -12.38 -1.19 3.30
C THR A 118 -12.99 -1.32 1.91
N SER A 119 -14.08 -2.07 1.79
CA SER A 119 -14.91 -2.09 0.58
C SER A 119 -16.35 -1.71 0.92
N ALA A 120 -16.96 -0.89 0.07
CA ALA A 120 -18.38 -0.56 0.14
C ALA A 120 -19.29 -1.72 -0.32
N ALA A 121 -18.70 -2.77 -0.92
CA ALA A 121 -19.44 -3.92 -1.44
C ALA A 121 -18.72 -5.23 -1.14
N ARG A 122 -19.52 -6.25 -0.80
CA ARG A 122 -19.05 -7.60 -0.42
C ARG A 122 -19.14 -8.55 -1.61
N VAL A 123 -18.61 -8.15 -2.76
CA VAL A 123 -18.73 -8.95 -3.99
C VAL A 123 -17.35 -9.40 -4.45
N ALA A 124 -17.26 -10.64 -4.94
CA ALA A 124 -16.05 -11.21 -5.50
C ALA A 124 -15.50 -10.30 -6.62
N HIS A 125 -14.31 -9.78 -6.41
CA HIS A 125 -13.56 -9.06 -7.41
C HIS A 125 -12.89 -10.09 -8.29
N GLY A 126 -13.18 -10.06 -9.59
CA GLY A 126 -12.65 -11.03 -10.54
C GLY A 126 -11.12 -11.06 -10.57
N SER A 127 -10.57 -11.95 -11.39
CA SER A 127 -9.12 -12.15 -11.55
C SER A 127 -8.36 -10.93 -12.09
N GLN A 128 -9.04 -9.83 -12.42
CA GLN A 128 -8.39 -8.61 -12.90
C GLN A 128 -7.69 -7.88 -11.76
N GLN A 129 -6.43 -7.53 -12.00
CA GLN A 129 -5.66 -6.72 -11.08
C GLN A 129 -6.25 -5.31 -10.95
N GLN A 130 -6.38 -4.87 -9.71
CA GLN A 130 -6.77 -3.52 -9.33
C GLN A 130 -5.60 -2.85 -8.60
N GLU A 131 -5.49 -1.54 -8.73
CA GLU A 131 -4.48 -0.74 -8.04
C GLU A 131 -5.12 0.46 -7.33
N ILE A 132 -4.66 0.72 -6.12
CA ILE A 132 -4.95 1.94 -5.38
C ILE A 132 -3.64 2.54 -4.87
N SER A 133 -3.40 3.81 -5.19
CA SER A 133 -2.18 4.54 -4.84
C SER A 133 -2.53 5.83 -4.10
N TRP A 134 -1.74 6.20 -3.09
CA TRP A 134 -1.98 7.40 -2.29
C TRP A 134 -0.71 8.00 -1.68
N GLU A 135 -0.83 9.25 -1.24
CA GLU A 135 0.17 9.91 -0.40
C GLU A 135 -0.04 9.52 1.06
N VAL A 136 1.02 8.99 1.68
CA VAL A 136 1.04 8.63 3.10
C VAL A 136 0.99 9.91 3.95
N ASN A 137 0.21 9.85 5.03
CA ASN A 137 0.10 10.94 5.98
C ASN A 137 1.50 11.36 6.49
N PRO A 138 1.89 12.64 6.36
CA PRO A 138 3.21 13.12 6.76
C PRO A 138 3.52 12.91 8.24
N ALA A 139 2.50 12.83 9.09
CA ALA A 139 2.66 12.55 10.52
C ALA A 139 3.05 11.08 10.81
N GLN A 140 2.99 10.19 9.82
CA GLN A 140 3.37 8.79 10.00
C GLN A 140 4.86 8.57 9.73
N THR A 141 5.53 8.03 10.75
CA THR A 141 6.89 7.53 10.63
C THR A 141 6.94 6.26 9.78
N TRP A 142 8.12 5.95 9.24
CA TRP A 142 8.36 4.68 8.59
C TRP A 142 8.29 3.53 9.62
N PRO A 143 7.58 2.42 9.35
CA PRO A 143 7.50 1.31 10.29
C PRO A 143 8.84 0.59 10.45
N THR A 144 9.21 0.25 11.68
CA THR A 144 10.36 -0.64 11.96
C THR A 144 10.03 -2.11 11.64
N VAL A 145 8.74 -2.47 11.66
CA VAL A 145 8.23 -3.77 11.22
C VAL A 145 7.30 -3.55 10.04
N LEU A 146 7.67 -4.09 8.88
CA LEU A 146 6.84 -4.01 7.69
C LEU A 146 5.70 -5.03 7.75
N PRO A 147 4.48 -4.67 7.31
CA PRO A 147 3.37 -5.60 7.23
C PRO A 147 3.66 -6.74 6.25
N GLY A 148 3.06 -7.89 6.50
CA GLY A 148 3.13 -9.05 5.60
C GLY A 148 4.53 -9.65 5.47
N SER A 149 4.76 -10.40 4.40
CA SER A 149 6.05 -11.01 4.03
C SER A 149 6.64 -10.34 2.78
N ALA A 150 7.95 -10.46 2.56
CA ALA A 150 8.55 -9.97 1.31
C ALA A 150 8.11 -10.84 0.13
N VAL A 151 7.77 -10.23 -1.00
CA VAL A 151 7.59 -10.94 -2.27
C VAL A 151 8.96 -11.15 -2.89
N ALA A 152 9.28 -12.40 -3.24
CA ALA A 152 10.50 -12.79 -3.95
C ALA A 152 10.45 -12.44 -5.43
#